data_AF-C3N616-F1
#
_entry.id   AF-C3N616-F1
#
_cell.length_a   1.000
_cell.length_b   1.000
_cell.length_c   1.000
_cell.angle_alpha   90.00
_cell.angle_beta   90.00
_cell.angle_gamma   90.00
#
_symmetry.space_group_name_H-M   'P 1'
#
loop_
_entity.id
_entity.type
_entity.pdbx_description
1 polymer ?
#
loop_
_entity_poly.entity_id
_entity_poly.type
_entity_poly.pdbx_seq_one_letter_code
_entity_poly.pdbx_strand_id
1 'polypeptide(L)'
;MLSVKEVLERIMNIVRQRGYETETYSNHLIIYDSEFKVDITVIDDNIIIVESRDFPKDKIRIVKVREMIEKDDIELLRLLNLD
;
A
#
# COMPACT_ATOMS: atom_id res chain seq x y z
N MET A 1 3.51 17.90 7.24
CA MET A 1 2.85 16.60 7.49
C MET A 1 1.81 16.41 6.40
N LEU A 2 1.83 15.28 5.69
CA LEU A 2 0.94 15.05 4.56
C LEU A 2 -0.45 14.60 5.03
N SER A 3 -1.50 15.04 4.35
CA SER A 3 -2.84 14.51 4.55
C SER A 3 -2.95 13.06 4.05
N VAL A 4 -3.93 12.32 4.57
CA VAL A 4 -4.27 10.95 4.12
C VAL A 4 -4.40 10.89 2.60
N LYS A 5 -5.12 11.86 2.02
CA LYS A 5 -5.37 11.92 0.57
C LYS A 5 -4.07 12.11 -0.22
N GLU A 6 -3.20 13.03 0.20
CA GLU A 6 -1.91 13.28 -0.47
C GLU A 6 -0.99 12.05 -0.40
N VAL A 7 -0.99 11.34 0.74
CA VAL A 7 -0.25 10.09 0.91
C VAL A 7 -0.74 9.04 -0.10
N LEU A 8 -2.04 8.77 -0.15
CA LEU A 8 -2.62 7.77 -1.05
C LEU A 8 -2.43 8.13 -2.52
N GLU A 9 -2.61 9.41 -2.90
CA GLU A 9 -2.41 9.87 -4.29
C GLU A 9 -0.96 9.69 -4.75
N ARG A 10 0.02 9.96 -3.87
CA ARG A 10 1.44 9.72 -4.19
C ARG A 10 1.76 8.25 -4.39
N ILE A 11 1.33 7.40 -3.46
CA ILE A 11 1.54 5.94 -3.57
C ILE A 11 0.89 5.43 -4.87
N MET A 12 -0.36 5.83 -5.13
CA MET A 12 -1.12 5.44 -6.32
C MET A 12 -0.42 5.86 -7.62
N ASN A 13 0.13 7.08 -7.70
CA ASN A 13 0.85 7.55 -8.89
C ASN A 13 2.09 6.70 -9.17
N ILE A 14 2.85 6.32 -8.15
CA ILE A 14 4.07 5.52 -8.29
C ILE A 14 3.75 4.11 -8.77
N VAL A 15 2.75 3.46 -8.18
CA VAL A 15 2.40 2.08 -8.55
C VAL A 15 1.74 2.00 -9.93
N ARG A 16 0.93 3.01 -10.32
CA ARG A 16 0.37 3.09 -11.69
C ARG A 16 1.44 3.30 -12.76
N GLN A 17 2.48 4.10 -12.47
CA GLN A 17 3.63 4.24 -13.38
C GLN A 17 4.39 2.92 -13.59
N ARG A 18 4.36 2.03 -12.60
CA ARG A 18 4.93 0.67 -12.70
C ARG A 18 4.00 -0.36 -13.33
N GLY A 19 2.78 0.04 -13.71
CA GLY A 19 1.81 -0.82 -14.40
C GLY A 19 0.89 -1.63 -13.48
N TYR A 20 0.89 -1.37 -12.17
CA TYR A 20 -0.02 -2.05 -11.24
C TYR A 20 -1.43 -1.47 -11.30
N GLU A 21 -2.41 -2.35 -11.16
CA GLU A 21 -3.81 -1.95 -10.97
C GLU A 21 -4.06 -1.53 -9.52
N THR A 22 -4.96 -0.56 -9.32
CA THR A 22 -5.21 0.02 -7.99
C THR A 22 -6.68 0.33 -7.76
N GLU A 23 -7.13 0.09 -6.54
CA GLU A 23 -8.44 0.53 -6.02
C GLU A 23 -8.24 1.36 -4.77
N THR A 24 -8.99 2.46 -4.62
CA THR A 24 -8.81 3.38 -3.48
C THR A 24 -10.15 3.73 -2.83
N TYR A 25 -10.17 3.76 -1.50
CA TYR A 25 -11.35 4.00 -0.69
C TYR A 25 -11.01 4.86 0.53
N SER A 26 -11.43 6.13 0.56
CA SER A 26 -11.25 7.04 1.71
C SER A 26 -9.83 7.13 2.28
N ASN A 27 -9.43 6.18 3.14
CA ASN A 27 -8.13 6.05 3.77
C ASN A 27 -7.38 4.73 3.43
N HIS A 28 -7.85 4.00 2.43
CA HIS A 28 -7.39 2.69 2.03
C HIS A 28 -6.98 2.67 0.55
N LEU A 29 -5.93 1.94 0.21
CA LEU A 29 -5.46 1.69 -1.14
C LEU A 29 -5.10 0.22 -1.29
N ILE A 30 -5.65 -0.39 -2.32
CA ILE A 30 -5.36 -1.75 -2.73
C ILE A 30 -4.53 -1.70 -4.01
N ILE A 31 -3.44 -2.46 -4.04
CA ILE A 31 -2.59 -2.65 -5.22
C ILE A 31 -2.72 -4.12 -5.62
N TYR A 32 -3.03 -4.35 -6.89
CA TYR A 32 -3.18 -5.69 -7.46
C TYR A 32 -1.99 -6.04 -8.37
N ASP A 33 -1.50 -7.26 -8.20
CA ASP A 33 -0.62 -7.96 -9.13
C ASP A 33 -1.22 -9.33 -9.47
N SER A 34 -0.73 -9.97 -10.53
CA SER A 34 -1.11 -11.32 -10.92
C SER A 34 -0.89 -12.39 -9.84
N GLU A 35 0.04 -12.18 -8.91
CA GLU A 35 0.41 -13.18 -7.89
C GLU A 35 0.06 -12.75 -6.45
N PHE A 36 -0.14 -11.45 -6.22
CA PHE A 36 -0.33 -10.89 -4.88
C PHE A 36 -1.24 -9.66 -4.86
N LYS A 37 -1.70 -9.32 -3.66
CA LYS A 37 -2.51 -8.15 -3.34
C LYS A 37 -1.85 -7.42 -2.16
N VAL A 38 -1.68 -6.11 -2.26
CA VAL A 38 -1.19 -5.27 -1.15
C VAL A 38 -2.30 -4.34 -0.69
N ASP A 39 -2.68 -4.45 0.58
CA ASP A 39 -3.65 -3.59 1.25
C ASP A 39 -2.91 -2.56 2.11
N ILE A 40 -3.09 -1.27 1.78
CA ILE A 40 -2.50 -0.13 2.49
C ILE A 40 -3.61 0.64 3.18
N THR A 41 -3.54 0.75 4.51
CA THR A 41 -4.49 1.55 5.31
C THR A 41 -3.76 2.66 6.03
N VAL A 42 -4.32 3.86 5.95
CA VAL A 42 -3.72 5.08 6.46
C VAL A 42 -4.59 5.58 7.63
N ILE A 43 -4.03 5.66 8.84
CA ILE A 43 -4.76 6.02 10.07
C ILE A 43 -3.95 7.08 10.83
N ASP A 44 -4.52 8.26 11.07
CA ASP A 44 -3.89 9.39 11.78
C ASP A 44 -2.53 9.83 11.24
N ASP A 45 -1.42 9.37 11.82
CA ASP A 45 -0.04 9.64 11.38
C ASP A 45 0.71 8.37 10.94
N ASN A 46 -0.02 7.25 10.84
CA ASN A 46 0.49 5.93 10.58
C ASN A 46 -0.01 5.33 9.26
N ILE A 47 0.80 4.43 8.71
CA ILE A 47 0.48 3.59 7.56
C ILE A 47 0.63 2.12 7.95
N ILE A 48 -0.40 1.34 7.66
CA ILE A 48 -0.46 -0.12 7.85
C ILE A 48 -0.43 -0.76 6.47
N ILE A 49 0.44 -1.77 6.28
CA ILE A 49 0.57 -2.48 5.00
C ILE A 49 0.43 -3.97 5.25
N VAL A 50 -0.42 -4.60 4.45
CA VAL A 50 -0.64 -6.04 4.47
C VAL A 50 -0.44 -6.58 3.05
N GLU A 51 0.60 -7.39 2.84
CA GLU A 51 0.79 -8.15 1.60
C GLU A 51 0.16 -9.53 1.74
N SER A 52 -0.73 -9.87 0.81
CA SER A 52 -1.38 -11.17 0.67
C SER A 52 -0.98 -11.83 -0.64
N ARG A 53 -0.59 -13.11 -0.63
CA ARG A 53 -0.30 -13.90 -1.85
C ARG A 53 -1.38 -14.94 -2.14
N ASP A 54 -1.36 -15.49 -3.36
CA ASP A 54 -2.29 -16.50 -3.86
C ASP A 54 -3.74 -15.99 -4.05
N PHE A 55 -3.90 -14.78 -4.60
CA PHE A 55 -5.22 -14.21 -4.94
C PHE A 55 -5.55 -14.48 -6.43
N PRO A 56 -6.74 -14.99 -6.82
CA PRO A 56 -7.87 -15.45 -6.02
C PRO A 56 -7.85 -16.98 -5.88
N LYS A 57 -6.99 -17.55 -5.03
CA LYS A 57 -6.87 -19.00 -4.85
C LYS A 57 -7.19 -19.38 -3.41
N ASP A 58 -8.46 -19.24 -2.99
CA ASP A 58 -9.09 -19.84 -1.80
C ASP A 58 -8.37 -19.72 -0.43
N LYS A 59 -7.21 -19.08 -0.34
CA LYS A 59 -6.31 -19.04 0.80
C LYS A 59 -5.56 -17.72 0.78
N ILE A 60 -5.91 -16.81 1.68
CA ILE A 60 -5.15 -15.59 1.92
C ILE A 60 -3.96 -15.96 2.79
N ARG A 61 -2.74 -15.85 2.26
CA ARG A 61 -1.51 -15.94 3.07
C ARG A 61 -0.94 -14.54 3.26
N ILE A 62 -0.98 -14.04 4.49
CA ILE A 62 -0.30 -12.79 4.86
C ILE A 62 1.20 -13.06 4.89
N VAL A 63 1.94 -12.45 3.96
CA VAL A 63 3.38 -12.68 3.81
C VAL A 63 4.20 -11.61 4.52
N LYS A 64 3.69 -10.38 4.61
CA LYS A 64 4.40 -9.27 5.23
C LYS A 64 3.41 -8.28 5.85
N VAL A 65 3.60 -8.00 7.13
CA VAL A 65 2.96 -6.89 7.84
C VAL A 65 4.09 -5.92 8.19
N ARG A 66 3.99 -4.66 7.74
CA ARG A 66 4.86 -3.58 8.26
C ARG A 66 4.04 -2.79 9.27
N GLU A 67 4.45 -2.82 10.53
CA GLU A 67 3.76 -2.17 11.63
C GLU A 67 4.19 -0.70 11.71
N MET A 68 3.27 0.20 11.35
CA MET A 68 3.30 1.66 11.59
C MET A 68 4.53 2.39 11.03
N ILE A 69 4.34 2.98 9.85
CA ILE A 69 5.30 3.90 9.22
C ILE A 69 4.73 5.33 9.35
N GLU A 70 5.56 6.28 9.78
CA GLU A 70 5.16 7.70 9.88
C GLU A 70 4.87 8.30 8.49
N LYS A 71 3.91 9.22 8.41
CA LYS A 71 3.50 9.91 7.16
C LYS A 71 4.41 11.07 6.76
N ASP A 72 5.72 10.87 6.82
CA ASP A 72 6.68 11.83 6.28
C ASP A 72 7.22 11.39 4.91
N ASP A 73 7.83 12.31 4.18
CA ASP A 73 8.33 12.07 2.82
C ASP A 73 9.42 10.98 2.77
N ILE A 74 10.26 10.87 3.80
CA ILE A 74 11.40 9.94 3.84
C ILE A 74 10.89 8.52 4.08
N GLU A 75 9.99 8.36 5.04
CA GLU A 75 9.38 7.10 5.42
C GLU A 75 8.47 6.56 4.32
N LEU A 76 7.74 7.43 3.61
CA LEU A 76 7.02 7.04 2.39
C LEU A 76 7.95 6.53 1.29
N LEU A 77 9.07 7.20 1.04
CA LEU A 77 10.03 6.74 0.03
C LEU A 77 10.66 5.39 0.40
N ARG A 78 10.91 5.14 1.69
CA ARG A 78 11.38 3.85 2.21
C ARG A 78 10.32 2.75 2.13
N LEU A 79 9.06 3.10 2.36
CA LEU A 79 7.90 2.22 2.24
C LEU A 79 7.78 1.69 0.80
N LEU A 80 8.08 2.55 -0.18
CA LEU A 80 7.99 2.27 -1.61
C LEU A 80 9.26 1.66 -2.21
N ASN A 81 10.25 1.30 -1.39
CA ASN A 81 11.41 0.49 -1.80
C ASN A 81 10.98 -0.98 -2.01
N LEU A 82 10.13 -1.17 -3.03
CA LEU A 82 9.72 -2.43 -3.63
C LEU A 82 10.93 -3.02 -4.37
N ASP A 83 11.69 -3.87 -3.67
CA ASP A 83 12.51 -4.93 -4.28
C ASP A 83 11.61 -6.03 -4.86
#